data_AF-A0A8D4VMU1-F1
#
_entry.id   AF-A0A8D4VMU1-F1
#
_cell.length_a   1.000
_cell.length_b   1.000
_cell.length_c   1.000
_cell.angle_alpha   90.00
_cell.angle_beta   90.00
_cell.angle_gamma   90.00
#
_symmetry.space_group_name_H-M   'P 1'
#
loop_
_entity.id
_entity.type
_entity.pdbx_description
1 polymer ?
#
loop_
_entity_poly.entity_id
_entity_poly.type
_entity_poly.pdbx_seq_one_letter_code
_entity_poly.pdbx_strand_id
1 'polypeptide(L)'
;MDGHVTGQLLAVQIKYGKSFFQEKNRWGYIYRGEQKHFNYLANYPIPVLIVLCHPESKECYWVRFLPQETQPAGDNWKITVFFENILRESKAKIEALLPPLMDHREALEAYWAVNNLLAESDYLHFIIDRPEVESKDITRTREFFDRLRVTRELALENQGKVELSFFGYENDPRELFEIPVVREYISILSPALPELFFFVRTQQPTSTLKTFALCQTNVSWVDGRSTRLVAKQIVYDTDKVVDFLQLGYSGLNEMTEWLALPLEENIRISADVAHCLGIRAETDVA
;
A
#
# COMPACT_ATOMS: atom_id res chain seq x y z
N MET A 1 -13.59 -20.02 23.67
CA MET A 1 -12.44 -19.53 22.88
C MET A 1 -11.93 -20.73 22.12
N ASP A 2 -12.24 -20.78 20.82
CA ASP A 2 -12.01 -21.94 19.95
C ASP A 2 -10.55 -22.04 19.49
N GLY A 3 -9.62 -22.22 20.43
CA GLY A 3 -8.22 -22.55 20.12
C GLY A 3 -7.41 -21.50 19.33
N HIS A 4 -7.99 -20.34 18.98
CA HIS A 4 -7.28 -19.28 18.26
C HIS A 4 -6.31 -18.52 19.17
N VAL A 5 -5.08 -18.33 18.68
CA VAL A 5 -4.06 -17.51 19.33
C VAL A 5 -4.35 -16.02 19.09
N THR A 6 -4.27 -15.21 20.14
CA THR A 6 -4.71 -13.80 20.08
C THR A 6 -3.60 -12.81 19.80
N GLY A 7 -2.34 -13.19 19.99
CA GLY A 7 -1.19 -12.28 19.90
C GLY A 7 -1.17 -11.14 20.95
N GLN A 8 -2.14 -11.10 21.87
CA GLN A 8 -2.18 -10.10 22.94
C GLN A 8 -1.06 -10.36 23.94
N LEU A 9 -0.35 -9.30 24.31
CA LEU A 9 0.79 -9.35 25.23
C LEU A 9 0.55 -8.44 26.42
N LEU A 10 1.03 -8.89 27.58
CA LEU A 10 1.05 -8.13 28.83
C LEU A 10 2.40 -8.35 29.51
N ALA A 11 3.04 -7.27 29.95
CA ALA A 11 4.24 -7.37 30.76
C ALA A 11 3.89 -7.35 32.25
N VAL A 12 4.65 -8.10 33.05
CA VAL A 12 4.45 -8.16 34.50
C VAL A 12 5.77 -7.98 35.22
N GLN A 13 5.82 -6.99 36.11
CA GLN A 13 6.91 -6.81 37.07
C GLN A 13 6.48 -7.30 38.44
N ILE A 14 7.06 -8.41 38.88
CA ILE A 14 6.72 -9.04 40.16
C ILE A 14 7.66 -8.56 41.26
N LYS A 15 7.08 -8.17 42.40
CA LYS A 15 7.78 -7.77 43.63
C LYS A 15 7.30 -8.63 44.78
N TYR A 16 8.18 -9.47 45.32
CA TYR A 16 7.86 -10.45 46.34
C TYR A 16 8.51 -10.09 47.66
N GLY A 17 7.74 -10.01 48.75
CA GLY A 17 8.25 -9.77 50.10
C GLY A 17 7.34 -8.90 50.97
N LYS A 18 7.44 -9.05 52.29
CA LYS A 18 6.59 -8.33 53.26
C LYS A 18 6.82 -6.82 53.27
N SER A 19 8.03 -6.37 52.92
CA SER A 19 8.39 -4.95 52.90
C SER A 19 7.50 -4.12 51.98
N PHE A 20 7.01 -4.69 50.88
CA PHE A 20 6.09 -4.01 49.94
C PHE A 20 4.69 -3.75 50.52
N PHE A 21 4.37 -4.28 51.70
CA PHE A 21 3.05 -4.21 52.32
C PHE A 21 3.02 -3.32 53.59
N GLN A 22 4.14 -2.68 53.93
CA GLN A 22 4.29 -1.86 55.15
C GLN A 22 3.69 -0.46 55.01
N GLU A 23 3.90 0.21 53.88
CA GLU A 23 3.37 1.55 53.62
C GLU A 23 1.99 1.45 52.95
N LYS A 24 1.01 2.16 53.49
CA LYS A 24 -0.38 2.16 53.01
C LYS A 24 -0.95 3.57 53.02
N ASN A 25 -1.91 3.79 52.14
CA ASN A 25 -2.83 4.92 52.23
C ASN A 25 -4.27 4.40 52.44
N ARG A 26 -5.27 5.28 52.30
CA ARG A 26 -6.69 4.92 52.46
C ARG A 26 -7.16 3.86 51.44
N TRP A 27 -6.51 3.73 50.30
CA TRP A 27 -6.98 2.96 49.15
C TRP A 27 -6.14 1.72 48.83
N GLY A 28 -4.88 1.67 49.25
CA GLY A 28 -3.97 0.60 48.87
C GLY A 28 -2.59 0.64 49.53
N TYR A 29 -1.75 -0.27 49.07
CA TYR A 29 -0.32 -0.32 49.39
C TYR A 29 0.45 0.69 48.53
N ILE A 30 1.48 1.32 49.09
CA ILE A 30 2.35 2.23 48.34
C ILE A 30 3.55 1.44 47.81
N TYR A 31 3.62 1.28 46.49
CA TYR A 31 4.82 0.78 45.84
C TYR A 31 5.76 1.95 45.51
N ARG A 32 7.05 1.81 45.85
CA ARG A 32 8.11 2.75 45.49
C ARG A 32 9.05 2.11 44.48
N GLY A 33 9.17 2.72 43.31
CA GLY A 33 10.06 2.30 42.25
C GLY A 33 11.26 3.23 42.09
N GLU A 34 12.40 2.65 41.73
CA GLU A 34 13.63 3.40 41.46
C GLU A 34 13.48 4.26 40.19
N GLN A 35 14.04 5.46 40.22
CA GLN A 35 13.98 6.40 39.10
C GLN A 35 14.52 5.82 37.79
N LYS A 36 15.59 5.00 37.87
CA LYS A 36 16.21 4.36 36.70
C LYS A 36 15.26 3.41 35.94
N HIS A 37 14.25 2.87 36.61
CA HIS A 37 13.25 1.98 35.98
C HIS A 37 12.05 2.73 35.40
N PHE A 38 11.89 4.02 35.72
CA PHE A 38 10.71 4.78 35.29
C PHE A 38 10.61 4.84 33.76
N ASN A 39 11.67 5.30 33.10
CA ASN A 39 11.70 5.40 31.63
C ASN A 39 11.61 4.02 30.96
N TYR A 40 12.14 2.97 31.58
CA TYR A 40 11.99 1.61 31.08
C TYR A 40 10.52 1.17 31.04
N LEU A 41 9.78 1.41 32.13
CA LEU A 41 8.35 1.08 32.21
C LEU A 41 7.48 2.00 31.35
N ALA A 42 7.82 3.30 31.28
CA ALA A 42 7.08 4.30 30.53
C ALA A 42 7.19 4.12 29.01
N ASN A 43 8.32 3.60 28.52
CA ASN A 43 8.54 3.33 27.10
C ASN A 43 8.13 1.91 26.69
N TYR A 44 7.58 1.09 27.59
CA TYR A 44 7.21 -0.27 27.26
C TYR A 44 6.00 -0.27 26.31
N PRO A 45 6.06 -0.95 25.15
CA PRO A 45 5.06 -0.82 24.08
C PRO A 45 3.75 -1.58 24.34
N ILE A 46 3.69 -2.31 25.45
CA ILE A 46 2.53 -3.09 25.88
C ILE A 46 2.19 -2.75 27.33
N PRO A 47 0.95 -2.96 27.80
CA PRO A 47 0.59 -2.66 29.17
C PRO A 47 1.49 -3.43 30.16
N VAL A 48 1.98 -2.72 31.18
CA VAL A 48 2.83 -3.30 32.23
C VAL A 48 2.06 -3.33 33.54
N LEU A 49 1.97 -4.49 34.18
CA LEU A 49 1.45 -4.61 35.54
C LEU A 49 2.59 -4.66 36.55
N ILE A 50 2.46 -3.92 37.64
CA ILE A 50 3.28 -4.10 38.83
C ILE A 50 2.47 -4.97 39.79
N VAL A 51 3.04 -6.10 40.20
CA VAL A 51 2.38 -7.07 41.08
C VAL A 51 3.17 -7.21 42.36
N LEU A 52 2.52 -6.93 43.49
CA LEU A 52 3.06 -7.15 44.83
C LEU A 52 2.57 -8.50 45.34
N CYS A 53 3.48 -9.39 45.74
CA CYS A 53 3.16 -10.74 46.22
C CYS A 53 3.55 -10.88 47.69
N HIS A 54 2.57 -11.19 48.55
CA HIS A 54 2.79 -11.38 49.98
C HIS A 54 3.21 -12.83 50.29
N PRO A 55 4.37 -13.06 50.95
CA PRO A 55 4.93 -14.41 51.09
C PRO A 55 4.10 -15.37 51.95
N GLU A 56 3.42 -14.87 52.99
CA GLU A 56 2.69 -15.72 53.94
C GLU A 56 1.24 -15.95 53.51
N SER A 57 0.46 -14.88 53.32
CA SER A 57 -0.93 -14.99 52.84
C SER A 57 -1.04 -15.49 51.40
N LYS A 58 0.05 -15.45 50.61
CA LYS A 58 0.09 -15.77 49.18
C LYS A 58 -0.82 -14.89 48.32
N GLU A 59 -1.28 -13.77 48.86
CA GLU A 59 -2.10 -12.82 48.12
C GLU A 59 -1.23 -11.92 47.25
N CYS A 60 -1.71 -11.68 46.03
CA CYS A 60 -1.06 -10.82 45.06
C CYS A 60 -1.98 -9.67 44.71
N TYR A 61 -1.46 -8.45 44.79
CA TYR A 61 -2.16 -7.22 44.45
C TYR A 61 -1.48 -6.57 43.25
N TRP A 62 -2.22 -5.90 42.39
CA TRP A 62 -1.68 -5.36 41.14
C TRP A 62 -2.14 -3.94 40.82
N VAL A 63 -1.33 -3.26 40.03
CA VAL A 63 -1.68 -1.98 39.39
C VAL A 63 -1.10 -1.95 37.98
N ARG A 64 -1.83 -1.35 37.04
CA ARG A 64 -1.26 -1.03 35.73
C ARG A 64 -0.32 0.16 35.90
N PHE A 65 0.91 0.03 35.42
CA PHE A 65 1.81 1.16 35.39
C PHE A 65 1.34 2.18 34.33
N LEU A 66 1.00 3.37 34.79
CA LEU A 66 0.68 4.53 33.98
C LEU A 66 1.52 5.70 34.50
N PRO A 67 2.44 6.29 33.70
CA PRO A 67 3.32 7.37 34.16
C PRO A 67 2.58 8.50 34.88
N GLN A 68 1.40 8.88 34.38
CA GLN A 68 0.54 9.94 34.91
C GLN A 68 -0.11 9.61 36.26
N GLU A 69 -0.14 8.34 36.67
CA GLU A 69 -0.67 7.90 37.97
C GLU A 69 0.43 7.77 39.04
N THR A 70 1.68 8.03 38.66
CA THR A 70 2.82 8.04 39.59
C THR A 70 3.02 9.41 40.22
N GLN A 71 3.73 9.44 41.35
CA GLN A 71 4.13 10.68 42.02
C GLN A 71 5.61 10.64 42.40
N PRO A 72 6.33 11.77 42.37
CA PRO A 72 7.68 11.88 42.92
C PRO A 72 7.70 11.53 44.42
N ALA A 73 8.78 10.89 44.86
CA ALA A 73 8.91 10.37 46.21
C ALA A 73 10.39 10.29 46.66
N GLY A 74 11.06 11.44 46.72
CA GLY A 74 12.52 11.52 46.92
C GLY A 74 13.25 11.12 45.65
N ASP A 75 14.25 10.24 45.77
CA ASP A 75 14.98 9.63 44.63
C ASP A 75 14.21 8.49 43.94
N ASN A 76 12.94 8.29 44.33
CA ASN A 76 12.05 7.27 43.82
C ASN A 76 10.76 7.91 43.30
N TRP A 77 9.97 7.14 42.58
CA TRP A 77 8.57 7.43 42.31
C TRP A 77 7.70 6.46 43.09
N LYS A 78 6.43 6.81 43.29
CA LYS A 78 5.45 5.95 43.95
C LYS A 78 4.17 5.82 43.15
N ILE A 79 3.49 4.70 43.35
CA ILE A 79 2.15 4.41 42.81
C ILE A 79 1.34 3.65 43.86
N THR A 80 0.02 3.83 43.86
CA THR A 80 -0.88 3.09 44.76
C THR A 80 -1.29 1.77 44.13
N VAL A 81 -1.07 0.66 44.85
CA VAL A 81 -1.58 -0.67 44.51
C VAL A 81 -2.82 -0.92 45.34
N PHE A 82 -3.99 -0.74 44.73
CA PHE A 82 -5.29 -0.73 45.40
C PHE A 82 -5.65 -2.07 46.07
N PHE A 83 -6.28 -2.01 47.25
CA PHE A 83 -6.69 -3.22 47.99
C PHE A 83 -7.71 -4.07 47.22
N GLU A 84 -8.51 -3.46 46.35
CA GLU A 84 -9.50 -4.14 45.51
C GLU A 84 -8.90 -4.86 44.29
N ASN A 85 -7.64 -4.58 43.93
CA ASN A 85 -6.98 -5.19 42.78
C ASN A 85 -6.27 -6.49 43.19
N ILE A 86 -7.06 -7.47 43.65
CA ILE A 86 -6.56 -8.81 43.97
C ILE A 86 -6.39 -9.61 42.67
N LEU A 87 -5.18 -10.07 42.38
CA LEU A 87 -4.81 -10.66 41.09
C LEU A 87 -5.68 -11.87 40.71
N ARG A 88 -5.94 -12.78 41.67
CA ARG A 88 -6.77 -13.99 41.46
C ARG A 88 -8.21 -13.69 41.05
N GLU A 89 -8.71 -12.49 41.34
CA GLU A 89 -10.09 -12.06 41.09
C GLU A 89 -10.19 -11.11 39.89
N SER A 90 -9.08 -10.81 39.22
CA SER A 90 -8.98 -9.69 38.27
C SER A 90 -8.90 -10.08 36.80
N LYS A 91 -9.21 -11.32 36.42
CA LYS A 91 -9.07 -11.80 35.03
C LYS A 91 -9.73 -10.87 34.01
N ALA A 92 -11.03 -10.59 34.17
CA ALA A 92 -11.77 -9.73 33.25
C ALA A 92 -11.24 -8.28 33.22
N LYS A 93 -10.82 -7.74 34.39
CA LYS A 93 -10.22 -6.39 34.48
C LYS A 93 -8.91 -6.32 33.71
N ILE A 94 -8.08 -7.37 33.77
CA ILE A 94 -6.79 -7.43 33.07
C ILE A 94 -6.99 -7.65 31.57
N GLU A 95 -7.94 -8.51 31.17
CA GLU A 95 -8.30 -8.71 29.76
C GLU A 95 -8.77 -7.41 29.10
N ALA A 96 -9.50 -6.56 29.83
CA ALA A 96 -9.93 -5.25 29.35
C ALA A 96 -8.78 -4.23 29.16
N LEU A 97 -7.56 -4.53 29.64
CA LEU A 97 -6.37 -3.70 29.38
C LEU A 97 -5.70 -4.05 28.04
N LEU A 98 -6.02 -5.22 27.47
CA LEU A 98 -5.42 -5.71 26.24
C LEU A 98 -6.09 -5.04 25.03
N PRO A 99 -5.35 -4.83 23.93
CA PRO A 99 -5.94 -4.33 22.70
C PRO A 99 -7.03 -5.29 22.19
N PRO A 100 -8.07 -4.78 21.48
CA PRO A 100 -9.13 -5.62 20.95
C PRO A 100 -8.57 -6.64 19.95
N LEU A 101 -9.20 -7.83 19.92
CA LEU A 101 -8.92 -8.81 18.87
C LEU A 101 -9.49 -8.31 17.56
N MET A 102 -8.65 -8.21 16.53
CA MET A 102 -9.09 -7.92 15.16
C MET A 102 -8.89 -9.15 14.31
N ASP A 103 -9.95 -9.56 13.61
CA ASP A 103 -9.84 -10.57 12.57
C ASP A 103 -9.43 -9.89 11.26
N HIS A 104 -8.18 -10.06 10.87
CA HIS A 104 -7.64 -9.51 9.62
C HIS A 104 -7.90 -10.41 8.40
N ARG A 105 -8.51 -11.59 8.58
CA ARG A 105 -8.53 -12.64 7.58
C ARG A 105 -9.51 -12.36 6.43
N GLU A 106 -10.75 -11.95 6.73
CA GLU A 106 -11.80 -11.80 5.72
C GLU A 106 -11.44 -10.76 4.64
N ALA A 107 -10.95 -9.58 5.07
CA ALA A 107 -10.49 -8.55 4.15
C ALA A 107 -9.30 -9.01 3.29
N LEU A 108 -8.43 -9.86 3.86
CA LEU A 108 -7.25 -10.37 3.17
C LEU A 108 -7.59 -11.50 2.19
N GLU A 109 -8.60 -12.32 2.48
CA GLU A 109 -9.10 -13.35 1.57
C GLU A 109 -9.69 -12.74 0.30
N ALA A 110 -10.51 -11.70 0.42
CA ALA A 110 -11.03 -10.96 -0.74
C ALA A 110 -9.89 -10.30 -1.54
N TYR A 111 -8.89 -9.74 -0.83
CA TYR A 111 -7.71 -9.18 -1.46
C TYR A 111 -6.91 -10.24 -2.23
N TRP A 112 -6.65 -11.41 -1.66
CA TRP A 112 -5.94 -12.47 -2.35
C TRP A 112 -6.70 -13.03 -3.55
N ALA A 113 -8.03 -13.18 -3.45
CA ALA A 113 -8.85 -13.64 -4.56
C ALA A 113 -8.69 -12.76 -5.81
N VAL A 114 -8.64 -11.43 -5.62
CA VAL A 114 -8.40 -10.49 -6.73
C VAL A 114 -6.96 -10.61 -7.26
N ASN A 115 -5.96 -10.80 -6.40
CA ASN A 115 -4.58 -11.02 -6.87
C ASN A 115 -4.45 -12.28 -7.73
N ASN A 116 -5.08 -13.37 -7.30
CA ASN A 116 -5.07 -14.63 -8.06
C ASN A 116 -5.75 -14.45 -9.42
N LEU A 117 -6.89 -13.74 -9.46
CA LEU A 117 -7.56 -13.41 -10.72
C LEU A 117 -6.65 -12.62 -11.68
N LEU A 118 -5.92 -11.63 -11.16
CA LEU A 118 -4.99 -10.83 -11.95
C LEU A 118 -3.86 -11.70 -12.51
N ALA A 119 -3.23 -12.52 -11.66
CA ALA A 119 -2.14 -13.42 -12.04
C ALA A 119 -2.55 -14.45 -13.10
N GLU A 120 -3.72 -15.08 -12.94
CA GLU A 120 -4.25 -16.11 -13.84
C GLU A 120 -4.75 -15.57 -15.18
N SER A 121 -5.05 -14.27 -15.26
CA SER A 121 -5.53 -13.65 -16.50
C SER A 121 -4.36 -13.36 -17.45
N ASP A 122 -4.50 -13.67 -18.73
CA ASP A 122 -3.51 -13.29 -19.76
C ASP A 122 -3.73 -11.89 -20.33
N TYR A 123 -4.88 -11.29 -20.03
CA TYR A 123 -5.33 -10.00 -20.54
C TYR A 123 -6.07 -9.24 -19.44
N LEU A 124 -5.55 -8.05 -19.10
CA LEU A 124 -6.12 -7.17 -18.09
C LEU A 124 -6.63 -5.90 -18.76
N HIS A 125 -7.94 -5.84 -19.00
CA HIS A 125 -8.58 -4.67 -19.58
C HIS A 125 -9.07 -3.73 -18.48
N PHE A 126 -8.42 -2.58 -18.33
CA PHE A 126 -8.81 -1.56 -17.39
C PHE A 126 -9.50 -0.40 -18.11
N ILE A 127 -10.76 -0.18 -17.78
CA ILE A 127 -11.62 0.83 -18.39
C ILE A 127 -11.60 2.08 -17.53
N ILE A 128 -11.27 3.23 -18.10
CA ILE A 128 -11.32 4.56 -17.47
C ILE A 128 -12.59 5.25 -17.94
N ASP A 129 -13.46 5.62 -17.02
CA ASP A 129 -14.76 6.18 -17.35
C ASP A 129 -14.68 7.70 -17.59
N ARG A 130 -15.52 8.20 -18.49
CA ARG A 130 -15.60 9.64 -18.80
C ARG A 130 -15.70 10.56 -17.57
N PRO A 131 -16.47 10.27 -16.51
CA PRO A 131 -16.49 11.09 -15.31
C PRO A 131 -15.11 11.23 -14.64
N GLU A 132 -14.30 10.14 -14.59
CA GLU A 132 -12.93 10.18 -14.05
C GLU A 132 -12.05 11.11 -14.90
N VAL A 133 -12.20 11.04 -16.23
CA VAL A 133 -11.49 11.91 -17.17
C VAL A 133 -11.88 13.38 -16.97
N GLU A 134 -13.18 13.67 -16.87
CA GLU A 134 -13.69 15.03 -16.72
C GLU A 134 -13.32 15.66 -15.37
N SER A 135 -13.29 14.85 -14.29
CA SER A 135 -12.86 15.30 -12.96
C SER A 135 -11.34 15.26 -12.76
N LYS A 136 -10.58 14.74 -13.74
CA LYS A 136 -9.13 14.50 -13.64
C LYS A 136 -8.74 13.57 -12.49
N ASP A 137 -9.62 12.66 -12.13
CA ASP A 137 -9.40 11.71 -11.05
C ASP A 137 -8.63 10.50 -11.57
N ILE A 138 -7.37 10.39 -11.16
CA ILE A 138 -6.50 9.27 -11.52
C ILE A 138 -6.42 8.21 -10.43
N THR A 139 -7.13 8.38 -9.31
CA THR A 139 -6.98 7.58 -8.08
C THR A 139 -7.13 6.09 -8.37
N ARG A 140 -8.24 5.67 -8.99
CA ARG A 140 -8.51 4.24 -9.25
C ARG A 140 -7.48 3.62 -10.20
N THR A 141 -7.04 4.40 -11.19
CA THR A 141 -6.03 3.92 -12.14
C THR A 141 -4.69 3.76 -11.42
N ARG A 142 -4.28 4.72 -10.58
CA ARG A 142 -3.05 4.63 -9.80
C ARG A 142 -3.09 3.48 -8.80
N GLU A 143 -4.19 3.32 -8.06
CA GLU A 143 -4.40 2.21 -7.12
C GLU A 143 -4.32 0.84 -7.81
N PHE A 144 -4.81 0.72 -9.04
CA PHE A 144 -4.69 -0.51 -9.83
C PHE A 144 -3.22 -0.86 -10.12
N PHE A 145 -2.40 0.09 -10.55
CA PHE A 145 -0.97 -0.17 -10.77
C PHE A 145 -0.19 -0.35 -9.48
N ASP A 146 -0.56 0.33 -8.38
CA ASP A 146 0.03 0.12 -7.06
C ASP A 146 -0.22 -1.32 -6.58
N ARG A 147 -1.42 -1.84 -6.84
CA ARG A 147 -1.77 -3.23 -6.54
C ARG A 147 -0.89 -4.20 -7.32
N LEU A 148 -0.68 -3.98 -8.62
CA LEU A 148 0.20 -4.84 -9.44
C LEU A 148 1.63 -4.89 -8.91
N ARG A 149 2.06 -3.87 -8.16
CA ARG A 149 3.40 -3.77 -7.57
C ARG A 149 3.49 -4.18 -6.10
N VAL A 150 2.41 -4.70 -5.51
CA VAL A 150 2.38 -5.05 -4.08
C VAL A 150 3.43 -6.13 -3.73
N THR A 151 3.72 -7.05 -4.66
CA THR A 151 4.82 -8.00 -4.56
C THR A 151 5.56 -8.12 -5.89
N ARG A 152 6.79 -8.65 -5.86
CA ARG A 152 7.60 -8.87 -7.07
C ARG A 152 6.99 -9.95 -7.96
N GLU A 153 6.44 -10.99 -7.35
CA GLU A 153 5.78 -12.11 -8.03
C GLU A 153 4.58 -11.61 -8.83
N LEU A 154 3.67 -10.85 -8.18
CA LEU A 154 2.49 -10.34 -8.86
C LEU A 154 2.86 -9.37 -9.98
N ALA A 155 3.88 -8.52 -9.77
CA ALA A 155 4.35 -7.63 -10.80
C ALA A 155 4.86 -8.41 -12.02
N LEU A 156 5.73 -9.39 -11.80
CA LEU A 156 6.30 -10.23 -12.86
C LEU A 156 5.21 -11.02 -13.60
N GLU A 157 4.25 -11.60 -12.88
CA GLU A 157 3.11 -12.32 -13.43
C GLU A 157 2.21 -11.44 -14.30
N ASN A 158 2.24 -10.12 -14.11
CA ASN A 158 1.40 -9.17 -14.84
C ASN A 158 2.13 -8.34 -15.89
N GLN A 159 3.40 -8.64 -16.16
CA GLN A 159 4.17 -8.03 -17.24
C GLN A 159 3.44 -8.14 -18.59
N GLY A 160 3.27 -7.01 -19.27
CA GLY A 160 2.72 -7.00 -20.64
C GLY A 160 1.24 -7.38 -20.77
N LYS A 161 0.45 -7.33 -19.69
CA LYS A 161 -0.95 -7.77 -19.69
C LYS A 161 -1.98 -6.64 -19.76
N VAL A 162 -1.60 -5.42 -19.40
CA VAL A 162 -2.54 -4.31 -19.14
C VAL A 162 -2.88 -3.54 -20.42
N GLU A 163 -4.16 -3.43 -20.71
CA GLU A 163 -4.70 -2.52 -21.72
C GLU A 163 -5.62 -1.51 -21.05
N LEU A 164 -5.31 -0.22 -21.21
CA LEU A 164 -6.14 0.90 -20.77
C LEU A 164 -7.06 1.34 -21.91
N SER A 165 -8.32 1.58 -21.59
CA SER A 165 -9.30 2.12 -22.53
C SER A 165 -10.17 3.19 -21.88
N PHE A 166 -10.88 3.95 -22.70
CA PHE A 166 -11.73 5.04 -22.25
C PHE A 166 -13.18 4.77 -22.64
N PHE A 167 -14.09 4.80 -21.67
CA PHE A 167 -15.52 4.57 -21.87
C PHE A 167 -16.33 5.87 -21.74
N GLY A 168 -17.39 6.02 -22.54
CA GLY A 168 -18.28 7.19 -22.54
C GLY A 168 -17.99 8.22 -23.63
N TYR A 169 -17.13 7.88 -24.59
CA TYR A 169 -16.76 8.69 -25.77
C TYR A 169 -17.21 8.09 -27.10
N GLU A 170 -18.00 7.01 -27.10
CA GLU A 170 -18.37 6.21 -28.28
C GLU A 170 -19.19 6.98 -29.32
N ASN A 171 -19.86 8.04 -28.89
CA ASN A 171 -20.67 8.93 -29.72
C ASN A 171 -19.95 10.25 -30.05
N ASP A 172 -18.74 10.49 -29.52
CA ASP A 172 -17.92 11.63 -29.94
C ASP A 172 -17.34 11.34 -31.33
N PRO A 173 -17.54 12.21 -32.33
CA PRO A 173 -17.02 11.97 -33.68
C PRO A 173 -15.51 12.16 -33.80
N ARG A 174 -14.84 12.63 -32.74
CA ARG A 174 -13.39 12.84 -32.67
C ARG A 174 -12.69 11.60 -32.13
N GLU A 175 -11.44 11.40 -32.56
CA GLU A 175 -10.55 10.43 -31.91
C GLU A 175 -10.18 10.91 -30.49
N LEU A 176 -9.82 10.00 -29.59
CA LEU A 176 -9.45 10.34 -28.21
C LEU A 176 -8.36 11.42 -28.13
N PHE A 177 -7.37 11.37 -29.03
CA PHE A 177 -6.29 12.35 -29.10
C PHE A 177 -6.70 13.72 -29.65
N GLU A 178 -7.92 13.88 -30.16
CA GLU A 178 -8.50 15.16 -30.57
C GLU A 178 -9.39 15.77 -29.47
N ILE A 179 -9.68 15.04 -28.40
CA ILE A 179 -10.57 15.50 -27.31
C ILE A 179 -9.73 16.20 -26.23
N PRO A 180 -9.89 17.53 -26.00
CA PRO A 180 -9.01 18.28 -25.10
C PRO A 180 -8.97 17.75 -23.66
N VAL A 181 -10.11 17.35 -23.10
CA VAL A 181 -10.17 16.83 -21.72
C VAL A 181 -9.46 15.48 -21.57
N VAL A 182 -9.50 14.62 -22.60
CA VAL A 182 -8.77 13.34 -22.62
C VAL A 182 -7.26 13.59 -22.69
N ARG A 183 -6.83 14.53 -23.54
CA ARG A 183 -5.42 14.93 -23.63
C ARG A 183 -4.89 15.48 -22.30
N GLU A 184 -5.65 16.36 -21.66
CA GLU A 184 -5.31 16.92 -20.36
C GLU A 184 -5.22 15.83 -19.29
N TYR A 185 -6.21 14.93 -19.24
CA TYR A 185 -6.19 13.79 -18.33
C TYR A 185 -4.95 12.90 -18.52
N ILE A 186 -4.60 12.54 -19.77
CA ILE A 186 -3.42 11.73 -20.05
C ILE A 186 -2.13 12.46 -19.68
N SER A 187 -2.06 13.78 -19.82
CA SER A 187 -0.88 14.56 -19.38
C SER A 187 -0.64 14.50 -17.87
N ILE A 188 -1.69 14.20 -17.08
CA ILE A 188 -1.61 13.99 -15.63
C ILE A 188 -1.32 12.51 -15.34
N LEU A 189 -2.01 11.60 -16.03
CA LEU A 189 -1.91 10.16 -15.78
C LEU A 189 -0.56 9.58 -16.22
N SER A 190 -0.02 9.98 -17.37
CA SER A 190 1.24 9.43 -17.90
C SER A 190 2.42 9.54 -16.92
N PRO A 191 2.74 10.73 -16.35
CA PRO A 191 3.79 10.84 -15.33
C PRO A 191 3.44 10.14 -14.01
N ALA A 192 2.14 9.94 -13.73
CA ALA A 192 1.71 9.18 -12.57
C ALA A 192 1.85 7.67 -12.75
N LEU A 193 2.15 7.15 -13.94
CA LEU A 193 2.33 5.73 -14.26
C LEU A 193 3.73 5.45 -14.87
N PRO A 194 4.84 5.72 -14.17
CA PRO A 194 6.19 5.46 -14.70
C PRO A 194 6.40 4.00 -15.12
N GLU A 195 5.78 3.05 -14.42
CA GLU A 195 5.88 1.61 -14.70
C GLU A 195 5.04 1.13 -15.90
N LEU A 196 4.33 2.04 -16.59
CA LEU A 196 3.40 1.67 -17.66
C LEU A 196 4.04 0.74 -18.70
N PHE A 197 5.27 1.00 -19.13
CA PHE A 197 5.93 0.21 -20.18
C PHE A 197 6.19 -1.25 -19.77
N PHE A 198 6.33 -1.53 -18.47
CA PHE A 198 6.50 -2.90 -18.00
C PHE A 198 5.20 -3.70 -18.03
N PHE A 199 4.07 -3.05 -17.68
CA PHE A 199 2.77 -3.70 -17.56
C PHE A 199 1.94 -3.65 -18.84
N VAL A 200 2.16 -2.65 -19.69
CA VAL A 200 1.32 -2.40 -20.86
C VAL A 200 1.42 -3.53 -21.87
N ARG A 201 0.27 -3.94 -22.38
CA ARG A 201 0.17 -4.96 -23.40
C ARG A 201 0.74 -4.45 -24.72
N THR A 202 1.65 -5.24 -25.29
CA THR A 202 2.25 -5.01 -26.61
C THR A 202 1.74 -5.99 -27.68
N GLN A 203 1.05 -7.06 -27.26
CA GLN A 203 0.37 -7.99 -28.16
C GLN A 203 -1.01 -7.48 -28.56
N GLN A 204 -1.43 -7.71 -29.81
CA GLN A 204 -2.77 -7.31 -30.23
C GLN A 204 -3.86 -8.06 -29.44
N PRO A 205 -5.03 -7.43 -29.18
CA PRO A 205 -5.32 -6.01 -29.40
C PRO A 205 -4.58 -5.10 -28.39
N THR A 206 -3.97 -4.02 -28.88
CA THR A 206 -3.34 -2.97 -28.04
C THR A 206 -3.48 -1.58 -28.67
N SER A 207 -3.91 -0.63 -27.86
CA SER A 207 -4.15 0.78 -28.23
C SER A 207 -3.64 1.76 -27.17
N THR A 208 -3.34 1.30 -25.95
CA THR A 208 -2.88 2.13 -24.82
C THR A 208 -1.72 3.05 -25.21
N LEU A 209 -0.62 2.47 -25.73
CA LEU A 209 0.60 3.21 -26.06
C LEU A 209 0.33 4.29 -27.12
N LYS A 210 -0.42 3.96 -28.18
CA LYS A 210 -0.77 4.91 -29.24
C LYS A 210 -1.63 6.04 -28.69
N THR A 211 -2.63 5.72 -27.88
CA THR A 211 -3.51 6.72 -27.28
C THR A 211 -2.72 7.68 -26.40
N PHE A 212 -1.84 7.16 -25.53
CA PHE A 212 -1.00 7.97 -24.65
C PHE A 212 -0.02 8.85 -25.43
N ALA A 213 0.67 8.30 -26.44
CA ALA A 213 1.62 9.05 -27.26
C ALA A 213 0.91 10.16 -28.05
N LEU A 214 -0.18 9.84 -28.75
CA LEU A 214 -0.90 10.79 -29.61
C LEU A 214 -1.58 11.92 -28.82
N CYS A 215 -2.02 11.64 -27.59
CA CYS A 215 -2.58 12.67 -26.72
C CYS A 215 -1.54 13.69 -26.22
N GLN A 216 -0.25 13.33 -26.23
CA GLN A 216 0.84 14.16 -25.72
C GLN A 216 1.60 14.91 -26.82
N THR A 217 1.27 14.68 -28.09
CA THR A 217 1.86 15.36 -29.25
C THR A 217 0.82 16.11 -30.08
N ASN A 218 1.23 17.06 -30.91
CA ASN A 218 0.33 17.63 -31.90
C ASN A 218 0.12 16.61 -33.02
N VAL A 219 -1.14 16.42 -33.42
CA VAL A 219 -1.52 15.45 -34.45
C VAL A 219 -2.33 16.18 -35.52
N SER A 220 -2.03 15.89 -36.79
CA SER A 220 -2.76 16.39 -37.95
C SER A 220 -3.10 15.25 -38.91
N TRP A 221 -4.23 15.38 -39.60
CA TRP A 221 -4.66 14.42 -40.62
C TRP A 221 -4.07 14.78 -41.97
N VAL A 222 -3.49 13.82 -42.68
CA VAL A 222 -2.89 14.06 -44.00
C VAL A 222 -3.96 14.36 -45.06
N ASP A 223 -5.03 13.54 -45.09
CA ASP A 223 -6.09 13.60 -46.11
C ASP A 223 -7.48 13.33 -45.51
N GLY A 224 -7.87 14.18 -44.57
CA GLY A 224 -9.13 14.08 -43.84
C GLY A 224 -9.16 13.00 -42.75
N ARG A 225 -10.21 13.02 -41.94
CA ARG A 225 -10.36 12.10 -40.81
C ARG A 225 -10.53 10.65 -41.24
N SER A 226 -10.04 9.73 -40.41
CA SER A 226 -10.46 8.34 -40.45
C SER A 226 -12.00 8.25 -40.34
N THR A 227 -12.55 7.22 -40.96
CA THR A 227 -13.95 6.82 -40.78
C THR A 227 -13.98 5.39 -40.25
N ARG A 228 -15.16 4.92 -39.80
CA ARG A 228 -15.33 3.52 -39.38
C ARG A 228 -14.92 2.47 -40.42
N LEU A 229 -14.82 2.86 -41.70
CA LEU A 229 -14.50 1.96 -42.82
C LEU A 229 -13.09 2.19 -43.39
N VAL A 230 -12.46 3.32 -43.11
CA VAL A 230 -11.20 3.73 -43.74
C VAL A 230 -10.29 4.37 -42.70
N ALA A 231 -9.21 3.68 -42.38
CA ALA A 231 -8.11 4.24 -41.61
C ALA A 231 -7.30 5.19 -42.50
N LYS A 232 -7.05 6.40 -41.99
CA LYS A 232 -6.24 7.44 -42.64
C LYS A 232 -4.94 7.66 -41.89
N GLN A 233 -3.94 8.17 -42.60
CA GLN A 233 -2.65 8.50 -42.01
C GLN A 233 -2.72 9.83 -41.25
N ILE A 234 -1.98 9.87 -40.16
CA ILE A 234 -1.75 11.06 -39.34
C ILE A 234 -0.27 11.43 -39.39
N VAL A 235 0.02 12.70 -39.17
CA VAL A 235 1.38 13.23 -38.92
C VAL A 235 1.38 13.84 -37.54
N TYR A 236 2.45 13.61 -36.79
CA TYR A 236 2.59 14.11 -35.43
C TYR A 236 4.01 14.57 -35.11
N ASP A 237 4.14 15.47 -34.14
CA ASP A 237 5.43 15.98 -33.70
C ASP A 237 6.20 14.89 -32.95
N THR A 238 7.37 14.51 -33.47
CA THR A 238 8.17 13.42 -32.91
C THR A 238 8.81 13.78 -31.58
N ASP A 239 9.18 15.04 -31.38
CA ASP A 239 9.88 15.50 -30.17
C ASP A 239 9.07 15.23 -28.90
N LYS A 240 7.74 15.42 -28.97
CA LYS A 240 6.85 15.15 -27.84
C LYS A 240 6.63 13.67 -27.56
N VAL A 241 6.76 12.83 -28.58
CA VAL A 241 6.73 11.37 -28.39
C VAL A 241 8.03 10.89 -27.74
N VAL A 242 9.17 11.56 -28.00
CA VAL A 242 10.44 11.28 -27.31
C VAL A 242 10.31 11.54 -25.81
N ASP A 243 9.67 12.64 -25.38
CA ASP A 243 9.44 12.93 -23.96
C ASP A 243 8.67 11.78 -23.27
N PHE A 244 7.60 11.27 -23.91
CA PHE A 244 6.82 10.14 -23.42
C PHE A 244 7.65 8.83 -23.34
N LEU A 245 8.43 8.55 -24.38
CA LEU A 245 9.32 7.39 -24.42
C LEU A 245 10.39 7.44 -23.33
N GLN A 246 11.02 8.60 -23.12
CA GLN A 246 12.05 8.77 -22.10
C GLN A 246 11.51 8.48 -20.70
N LEU A 247 10.32 9.03 -20.39
CA LEU A 247 9.64 8.78 -19.12
C LEU A 247 9.34 7.28 -18.94
N GLY A 248 8.74 6.64 -19.95
CA GLY A 248 8.37 5.23 -19.89
C GLY A 248 9.57 4.29 -19.80
N TYR A 249 10.65 4.57 -20.53
CA TYR A 249 11.89 3.77 -20.44
C TYR A 249 12.60 3.95 -19.10
N SER A 250 12.56 5.14 -18.50
CA SER A 250 13.08 5.35 -17.15
C SER A 250 12.36 4.45 -16.14
N GLY A 251 11.03 4.45 -16.16
CA GLY A 251 10.25 3.59 -15.26
C GLY A 251 10.38 2.10 -15.58
N LEU A 252 10.56 1.73 -16.85
CA LEU A 252 10.89 0.35 -17.23
C LEU A 252 12.23 -0.09 -16.63
N ASN A 253 13.26 0.75 -16.69
CA ASN A 253 14.56 0.46 -16.10
C ASN A 253 14.43 0.21 -14.59
N GLU A 254 13.73 1.10 -13.87
CA GLU A 254 13.45 0.95 -12.44
C GLU A 254 12.71 -0.36 -12.13
N MET A 255 11.71 -0.72 -12.95
CA MET A 255 10.96 -1.97 -12.78
C MET A 255 11.86 -3.20 -12.97
N THR A 256 12.67 -3.22 -14.03
CA THR A 256 13.57 -4.34 -14.30
C THR A 256 14.68 -4.47 -13.26
N GLU A 257 15.19 -3.35 -12.73
CA GLU A 257 16.15 -3.36 -11.61
C GLU A 257 15.49 -3.86 -10.32
N TRP A 258 14.29 -3.34 -9.99
CA TRP A 258 13.56 -3.75 -8.79
C TRP A 258 13.22 -5.24 -8.79
N LEU A 259 12.95 -5.83 -9.96
CA LEU A 259 12.67 -7.26 -10.14
C LEU A 259 13.94 -8.11 -10.37
N ALA A 260 15.12 -7.48 -10.45
CA ALA A 260 16.38 -8.13 -10.78
C ALA A 260 16.31 -8.95 -12.09
N LEU A 261 15.64 -8.40 -13.11
CA LEU A 261 15.53 -9.02 -14.42
C LEU A 261 16.81 -8.84 -15.24
N PRO A 262 17.13 -9.81 -16.12
CA PRO A 262 18.27 -9.68 -17.03
C PRO A 262 18.04 -8.54 -18.02
N LEU A 263 19.13 -7.94 -18.51
CA LEU A 263 19.09 -6.81 -19.44
C LEU A 263 18.33 -7.16 -20.73
N GLU A 264 18.40 -8.42 -21.16
CA GLU A 264 17.69 -8.95 -22.32
C GLU A 264 16.17 -8.75 -22.22
N GLU A 265 15.58 -8.88 -21.03
CA GLU A 265 14.15 -8.64 -20.84
C GLU A 265 13.81 -7.16 -20.98
N ASN A 266 14.63 -6.27 -20.42
CA ASN A 266 14.45 -4.82 -20.59
C ASN A 266 14.50 -4.43 -22.07
N ILE A 267 15.49 -4.95 -22.82
CA ILE A 267 15.64 -4.71 -24.26
C ILE A 267 14.42 -5.24 -25.02
N ARG A 268 13.95 -6.45 -24.71
CA ARG A 268 12.76 -7.05 -25.34
C ARG A 268 11.53 -6.17 -25.16
N ILE A 269 11.21 -5.80 -23.91
CA ILE A 269 10.04 -4.95 -23.61
C ILE A 269 10.19 -3.60 -24.32
N SER A 270 11.39 -3.02 -24.33
CA SER A 270 11.63 -1.73 -24.98
C SER A 270 11.37 -1.80 -26.49
N ALA A 271 11.83 -2.86 -27.15
CA ALA A 271 11.57 -3.09 -28.57
C ALA A 271 10.08 -3.30 -28.86
N ASP A 272 9.38 -4.06 -28.03
CA ASP A 272 7.95 -4.33 -28.17
C ASP A 272 7.13 -3.02 -28.06
N VAL A 273 7.48 -2.13 -27.13
CA VAL A 273 6.87 -0.81 -26.97
C VAL A 273 7.11 0.07 -28.21
N ALA A 274 8.36 0.14 -28.69
CA ALA A 274 8.70 0.90 -29.89
C ALA A 274 7.91 0.42 -31.12
N HIS A 275 7.80 -0.90 -31.30
CA HIS A 275 7.03 -1.51 -32.37
C HIS A 275 5.55 -1.12 -32.32
N CYS A 276 4.95 -1.09 -31.12
CA CYS A 276 3.55 -0.67 -30.94
C CYS A 276 3.30 0.78 -31.36
N LEU A 277 4.32 1.64 -31.27
CA LEU A 277 4.28 3.03 -31.71
C LEU A 277 4.65 3.21 -33.19
N GLY A 278 4.91 2.11 -33.91
CA GLY A 278 5.29 2.14 -35.33
C GLY A 278 6.76 2.53 -35.58
N ILE A 279 7.59 2.56 -34.54
CA ILE A 279 9.03 2.79 -34.64
C ILE A 279 9.69 1.45 -34.93
N ARG A 280 10.35 1.32 -36.07
CA ARG A 280 11.11 0.12 -36.45
C ARG A 280 12.60 0.37 -36.31
N ALA A 281 13.34 -0.65 -35.87
CA ALA A 281 14.80 -0.63 -35.93
C ALA A 281 15.28 -0.82 -37.37
N GLU A 282 16.45 -0.28 -37.72
CA GLU A 282 17.04 -0.37 -39.07
C GLU A 282 17.28 -1.82 -39.56
N THR A 283 17.18 -2.82 -38.68
CA THR A 283 17.36 -4.24 -39.01
C THR A 283 16.14 -4.93 -39.63
N ASP A 284 14.97 -4.28 -39.70
CA ASP A 284 13.73 -4.86 -40.24
C ASP A 284 13.53 -4.61 -41.76
N VAL A 285 14.57 -4.14 -42.47
CA VAL A 285 14.53 -3.82 -43.91
C VAL A 285 15.42 -4.76 -44.76
N ALA A 286 15.76 -5.95 -44.25
CA ALA A 286 16.51 -6.97 -44.99
C ALA A 286 15.63 -8.18 -45.37
#